data_AF-A0A353UH81-F1
#
_entry.id   AF-A0A353UH81-F1
#
_cell.length_a   1.000
_cell.length_b   1.000
_cell.length_c   1.000
_cell.angle_alpha   90.00
_cell.angle_beta   90.00
_cell.angle_gamma   90.00
#
_symmetry.space_group_name_H-M   'P 1'
#
loop_
_entity.id
_entity.type
_entity.pdbx_description
1 polymer ?
#
loop_
_entity_poly.entity_id
_entity_poly.type
_entity_poly.pdbx_seq_one_letter_code
_entity_poly.pdbx_strand_id
1 'polypeptide(L)'
;MNTIIRRPATNPTETMQEFKTRDLYLSTVLKVLGVPFLRCEVNGNGRGIFVFAVSQKTDGLIASFYNRELQIEPQKLFESWKTLKALVFSRTNNVYE
;
A
#
# COMPACT_ATOMS: atom_id res chain seq x y z
N MET A 1 16.27 -26.60 -40.64
CA MET A 1 15.32 -26.64 -39.51
C MET A 1 15.98 -25.94 -38.33
N ASN A 2 15.58 -24.71 -38.01
CA ASN A 2 16.04 -24.01 -36.81
C ASN A 2 14.84 -23.24 -36.25
N THR A 3 14.26 -23.76 -35.17
CA THR A 3 13.07 -23.19 -34.53
C THR A 3 13.51 -22.10 -33.56
N ILE A 4 13.36 -20.83 -33.97
CA ILE A 4 13.50 -19.69 -33.06
C ILE A 4 12.23 -19.65 -32.21
N ILE A 5 12.32 -20.10 -30.95
CA ILE A 5 11.26 -19.90 -29.96
C ILE A 5 11.25 -18.41 -29.62
N ARG A 6 10.42 -17.64 -30.34
CA ARG A 6 10.05 -16.29 -29.94
C ARG A 6 9.18 -16.44 -28.69
N ARG A 7 9.74 -16.13 -27.52
CA ARG A 7 8.92 -15.85 -26.34
C ARG A 7 7.94 -14.74 -26.74
N PRO A 8 6.61 -14.90 -26.57
CA PRO A 8 5.72 -13.78 -26.73
C PRO A 8 6.13 -12.72 -25.70
N ALA A 9 6.40 -11.52 -26.19
CA ALA A 9 6.57 -10.34 -25.35
C ALA A 9 5.34 -10.25 -24.45
N THR A 10 5.55 -10.29 -23.14
CA THR A 10 4.51 -10.08 -22.14
C THR A 10 3.81 -8.76 -22.46
N ASN A 11 2.50 -8.84 -22.65
CA ASN A 11 1.58 -7.75 -22.95
C ASN A 11 1.89 -6.47 -22.16
N PRO A 12 1.59 -5.28 -22.70
CA PRO A 12 1.65 -4.05 -21.91
C PRO A 12 0.67 -4.22 -20.75
N THR A 13 1.22 -4.50 -19.56
CA THR A 13 0.48 -4.45 -18.30
C THR A 13 -0.19 -3.10 -18.26
N GLU A 14 -1.51 -3.07 -18.26
CA GLU A 14 -2.28 -1.95 -17.73
C GLU A 14 -1.64 -1.61 -16.40
N THR A 15 -0.83 -0.55 -16.36
CA THR A 15 -0.14 -0.14 -15.15
C THR A 15 -1.22 0.37 -14.23
N MET A 16 -1.77 -0.51 -13.37
CA MET A 16 -2.55 -0.07 -12.23
C MET A 16 -1.68 0.95 -11.50
N GLN A 17 -2.16 2.18 -11.44
CA GLN A 17 -1.43 3.25 -10.80
C GLN A 17 -1.28 2.89 -9.32
N GLU A 18 -0.05 2.98 -8.80
CA GLU A 18 0.26 2.61 -7.42
C GLU A 18 0.47 3.87 -6.57
N PHE A 19 -0.08 3.86 -5.36
CA PHE A 19 0.20 4.88 -4.36
C PHE A 19 1.14 4.28 -3.33
N LYS A 20 2.23 4.99 -3.05
CA LYS A 20 3.26 4.56 -2.12
C LYS A 20 3.37 5.58 -1.00
N THR A 21 3.31 5.10 0.25
CA THR A 21 3.55 5.95 1.41
C THR A 21 4.32 5.21 2.48
N ARG A 22 5.02 5.96 3.32
CA ARG A 22 5.65 5.45 4.54
C ARG A 22 4.77 5.70 5.76
N ASP A 23 3.75 6.55 5.64
CA ASP A 23 2.91 6.93 6.78
C ASP A 23 2.02 5.74 7.20
N LEU A 24 2.28 5.20 8.39
CA LEU A 24 1.53 4.08 8.96
C LEU A 24 0.08 4.46 9.26
N TYR A 25 -0.20 5.70 9.70
CA TYR A 25 -1.55 6.15 10.00
C TYR A 25 -2.38 6.34 8.73
N LEU A 26 -1.82 7.01 7.73
CA LEU A 26 -2.46 7.12 6.42
C LEU A 26 -2.72 5.73 5.82
N SER A 27 -1.73 4.83 5.89
CA SER A 27 -1.89 3.45 5.40
C SER A 27 -2.97 2.68 6.14
N THR A 28 -3.09 2.89 7.45
CA THR A 28 -4.14 2.30 8.27
C THR A 28 -5.51 2.78 7.81
N VAL A 29 -5.66 4.10 7.63
CA VAL A 29 -6.89 4.74 7.17
C VAL A 29 -7.30 4.21 5.81
N LEU A 30 -6.39 4.21 4.83
CA LEU A 30 -6.65 3.71 3.48
C LEU A 30 -7.10 2.24 3.51
N LYS A 31 -6.45 1.41 4.32
CA LYS A 31 -6.82 0.00 4.48
C LYS A 31 -8.23 -0.16 5.09
N VAL A 32 -8.58 0.62 6.12
CA VAL A 32 -9.92 0.56 6.74
C VAL A 32 -11.00 1.03 5.78
N LEU A 33 -10.70 2.03 4.95
CA LEU A 33 -11.61 2.55 3.93
C LEU A 33 -11.69 1.66 2.68
N GLY A 34 -11.05 0.49 2.69
CA GLY A 34 -11.16 -0.51 1.63
C GLY A 34 -10.29 -0.23 0.40
N VAL A 35 -9.32 0.67 0.49
CA VAL A 35 -8.35 0.86 -0.58
C VAL A 35 -7.49 -0.40 -0.69
N PRO A 36 -7.40 -1.05 -1.87
CA PRO A 36 -6.70 -2.31 -2.00
C PRO A 36 -5.22 -2.19 -1.63
N PHE A 37 -4.83 -2.84 -0.53
CA PHE A 37 -3.45 -2.96 -0.12
C PHE A 37 -2.75 -4.02 -0.97
N LEU A 38 -1.70 -3.64 -1.70
CA LEU A 38 -0.99 -4.53 -2.61
C LEU A 38 0.15 -5.23 -1.89
N ARG A 39 1.06 -4.47 -1.26
CA ARG A 39 2.27 -5.01 -0.63
C ARG A 39 2.94 -4.01 0.29
N CYS A 40 3.87 -4.52 1.12
CA CYS A 40 4.86 -3.73 1.83
C CYS A 40 6.23 -3.99 1.21
N GLU A 41 6.85 -2.93 0.68
CA GLU A 41 8.22 -2.92 0.19
C GLU A 41 9.17 -2.47 1.30
N VAL A 42 10.44 -2.85 1.22
CA VAL A 42 11.50 -2.33 2.10
C VAL A 42 12.45 -1.51 1.24
N ASN A 43 12.71 -0.26 1.64
CA ASN A 43 13.68 0.57 0.94
C ASN A 43 15.13 0.19 1.32
N GLY A 44 16.12 0.73 0.61
CA GLY A 44 17.54 0.48 0.89
C GLY A 44 18.01 0.88 2.30
N ASN A 45 17.21 1.66 3.04
CA ASN A 45 17.48 2.08 4.41
C ASN A 45 16.71 1.24 5.44
N GLY A 46 16.18 0.08 5.05
CA GLY A 46 15.45 -0.83 5.94
C GLY A 46 14.08 -0.33 6.41
N ARG A 47 13.50 0.68 5.74
CA ARG A 47 12.20 1.26 6.11
C ARG A 47 11.09 0.70 5.24
N GLY A 48 9.95 0.38 5.85
CA GLY A 48 8.75 -0.11 5.17
C GLY A 48 8.08 0.98 4.33
N ILE A 49 7.63 0.61 3.13
CA ILE A 49 6.81 1.41 2.23
C ILE A 49 5.54 0.62 1.94
N PHE A 50 4.38 1.20 2.22
CA PHE A 50 3.07 0.62 1.92
C PHE A 50 2.66 0.98 0.50
N VAL A 51 2.21 -0.02 -0.26
CA VAL A 51 1.80 0.14 -1.66
C VAL A 51 0.33 -0.22 -1.78
N PHE A 52 -0.46 0.69 -2.35
CA PHE A 52 -1.90 0.56 -2.57
C PHE A 52 -2.23 0.71 -4.06
N ALA A 53 -3.31 0.06 -4.49
CA ALA A 53 -3.88 0.29 -5.81
C ALA A 53 -4.63 1.63 -5.81
N VAL A 54 -4.27 2.51 -6.74
CA VAL A 54 -4.93 3.81 -6.90
C VAL A 54 -6.18 3.65 -7.73
N SER A 55 -7.23 4.32 -7.27
CA SER A 55 -8.40 4.67 -8.06
C SER A 55 -8.61 6.18 -7.97
N GLN A 56 -9.46 6.74 -8.83
CA GLN A 56 -9.84 8.16 -8.74
C GLN A 56 -10.39 8.56 -7.35
N LYS A 57 -10.90 7.60 -6.57
CA LYS A 57 -11.41 7.85 -5.21
C LYS A 57 -10.30 7.98 -4.17
N THR A 58 -9.11 7.44 -4.43
CA THR A 58 -8.00 7.41 -3.47
C THR A 58 -7.51 8.82 -3.14
N ASP A 59 -7.40 9.71 -4.13
CA ASP A 59 -6.95 11.08 -3.92
C ASP A 59 -7.89 11.88 -3.01
N GLY A 60 -9.21 11.69 -3.17
CA GLY A 60 -10.22 12.30 -2.29
C GLY A 60 -10.09 11.82 -0.85
N LEU A 61 -9.84 10.53 -0.62
CA LEU A 61 -9.63 9.98 0.72
C LEU A 61 -8.36 10.53 1.38
N ILE A 62 -7.27 10.68 0.60
CA ILE A 62 -6.02 11.26 1.09
C ILE A 62 -6.24 12.73 1.48
N ALA A 63 -6.95 13.51 0.66
CA ALA A 63 -7.28 14.90 0.97
C ALA A 63 -8.12 15.01 2.25
N SER A 64 -9.20 14.23 2.37
CA SER A 64 -10.04 14.23 3.58
C SER A 64 -9.29 13.77 4.84
N PHE A 65 -8.29 12.89 4.71
CA PHE A 65 -7.41 12.53 5.82
C PHE A 65 -6.63 13.76 6.34
N TYR A 66 -5.97 14.49 5.44
CA TYR A 66 -5.20 15.67 5.83
C TYR A 66 -6.09 16.83 6.32
N ASN A 67 -7.33 16.91 5.82
CA ASN A 67 -8.33 17.88 6.28
C ASN A 67 -9.03 17.47 7.59
N ARG A 68 -8.76 16.26 8.13
CA ARG A 68 -9.40 15.71 9.34
C ARG A 68 -10.93 15.53 9.21
N GLU A 69 -11.39 15.21 8.01
CA GLU A 69 -12.82 15.07 7.67
C GLU A 69 -13.31 13.61 7.75
N LEU A 70 -12.39 12.65 7.90
CA LEU A 70 -12.71 11.23 7.91
C LEU A 70 -13.29 10.79 9.26
N GLN A 71 -14.44 10.12 9.22
CA GLN A 71 -15.04 9.43 10.37
C GLN A 71 -14.78 7.93 10.23
N ILE A 72 -14.08 7.36 11.20
CA ILE A 72 -13.67 5.95 11.17
C ILE A 72 -13.93 5.33 12.54
N GLU A 73 -14.46 4.12 12.53
CA GLU A 73 -14.67 3.34 13.74
C GLU A 73 -13.34 3.05 14.45
N PRO A 74 -13.17 3.46 15.73
CA PRO A 74 -11.90 3.34 16.44
C PRO A 74 -11.35 1.92 16.50
N GLN A 75 -12.23 0.93 16.68
CA GLN A 75 -11.84 -0.48 16.77
C GLN A 75 -11.19 -0.97 15.46
N LYS A 76 -11.84 -0.70 14.32
CA LYS A 76 -11.30 -1.06 13.00
C LYS A 76 -9.98 -0.37 12.70
N LEU A 77 -9.85 0.90 13.09
CA LEU A 77 -8.60 1.64 12.96
C LEU A 77 -7.48 0.96 13.74
N PHE A 78 -7.73 0.59 15.00
CA PHE A 78 -6.73 0.00 15.87
C PHE A 78 -6.32 -1.42 15.43
N GLU A 79 -7.27 -2.25 15.00
CA GLU A 79 -6.99 -3.59 14.47
C GLU A 79 -6.17 -3.54 13.18
N SER A 80 -6.54 -2.64 12.27
CA SER A 80 -5.79 -2.41 11.02
C SER A 80 -4.39 -1.88 11.30
N TRP A 81 -4.25 -0.96 12.26
CA TRP A 81 -2.97 -0.39 12.67
C TRP A 81 -2.02 -1.46 13.22
N LYS A 82 -2.50 -2.31 14.14
CA LYS A 82 -1.73 -3.44 14.67
C LYS A 82 -1.26 -4.36 13.56
N THR A 83 -2.15 -4.68 12.63
CA THR A 83 -1.85 -5.57 11.49
C THR A 83 -0.75 -4.99 10.61
N LEU A 84 -0.83 -3.71 10.24
CA LEU A 84 0.18 -3.06 9.41
C LEU A 84 1.51 -2.87 10.14
N LYS A 85 1.47 -2.55 11.44
CA LYS A 85 2.68 -2.45 12.26
C LYS A 85 3.43 -3.77 12.33
N ALA A 86 2.71 -4.88 12.58
CA ALA A 86 3.28 -6.22 12.58
C ALA A 86 3.87 -6.62 11.22
N LEU A 87 3.17 -6.27 10.13
CA LEU A 87 3.65 -6.50 8.77
C LEU A 87 4.97 -5.78 8.50
N VAL A 88 5.07 -4.49 8.83
CA VAL A 88 6.32 -3.74 8.62
C VAL A 88 7.44 -4.32 9.46
N PHE A 89 7.19 -4.60 10.75
CA PHE A 89 8.18 -5.21 11.63
C PHE A 89 8.72 -6.53 11.04
N SER A 90 7.84 -7.41 10.56
CA SER A 90 8.24 -8.66 9.92
C SER A 90 9.07 -8.47 8.65
N ARG A 91 8.91 -7.35 7.94
CA ARG A 91 9.63 -7.05 6.69
C ARG A 91 10.96 -6.33 6.93
N THR A 92 11.01 -5.43 7.90
CA THR A 92 12.16 -4.58 8.17
C THR A 92 13.05 -5.11 9.28
N ASN A 93 12.55 -6.06 10.08
CA ASN A 93 13.15 -6.47 11.36
C ASN A 93 13.41 -5.28 12.30
N ASN A 94 12.59 -4.23 12.17
CA ASN A 94 12.71 -2.99 12.93
C ASN A 94 11.33 -2.54 13.40
N VAL A 95 11.23 -2.15 14.65
CA VAL A 95 10.00 -1.61 15.22
C VAL A 95 9.68 -0.30 14.50
N TYR A 96 8.46 -0.21 13.97
CA TYR A 96 7.96 1.07 13.49
C TYR A 96 7.70 1.96 14.71
N GLU A 97 8.69 2.80 15.04
CA GLU A 97 8.66 3.83 16.08
C GLU A 97 8.25 5.20 15.52
#